data_AF-A0A4R4RW79-F1
#
_entry.id   AF-A0A4R4RW79-F1
#
_cell.length_a   1.000
_cell.length_b   1.000
_cell.length_c   1.000
_cell.angle_alpha   90.00
_cell.angle_beta   90.00
_cell.angle_gamma   90.00
#
_symmetry.space_group_name_H-M   'P 1'
#
loop_
_entity.id
_entity.type
_entity.pdbx_description
1 polymer ?
#
loop_
_entity_poly.entity_id
_entity_poly.type
_entity_poly.pdbx_seq_one_letter_code
_entity_poly.pdbx_strand_id
1 'polypeptide(L)'
;MGHPDEGGGEYTSIDVDALGQAVDDLGATLTGLTDHIAGLETDFGYFGVSKTNLNKLLEAKSDLENIMPDMRRRHSLAVQLLAEYQSNGWSGDGVLNVQGTDILNDDFESIEDAQQAGRELADQVNNGDGEVPPEVYEQLEQYGHDPDFAEAFINQLSPASRGLLLIDADQQATAYGDEANDGPQLAVANVFSTASFRIDYDEAFIGGINQALLDKGLHPDGIRIVDRISALTQHGSWDHGSLVAFSEAALHGDESNIGRVENWAAVYSGLARNPRASAEYMAEHREDVWNQAQVIGPVSSEEDFRAAFADFMRAATVDSRGVYARLRLYDENQPNLAEQNAAYLVNQVGGQEEPFPFFDEYRVVFTDITEEYWDDLVYSMGSPGGVSDNPGRDGIEVDPSAWQAFVTEGMRDPDSAARLHQMMYTWYGDYIQGSAGSENGNEHFWDDLVSQQMAAAFQGSWDTVLGEIADDEAAREEFIGSLVDFGFSLVPPDPQALLDMGKDAFIDAMKNTITQAIVNAGGGEAPPELSYDFANAHKTWVATAVAEYNAGSVDPYNDGDVTWEADPSFYEELYGGRFTDSSGNVISPFLPSGQPNPEFPDDPASLQAFNQWAQDPAMQVYIGENHHGRF
;
A
#
# COMPACT_ATOMS: atom_id res chain seq x y z
N MET A 1 19.08 -6.64 4.68
CA MET A 1 20.38 -7.32 4.92
C MET A 1 21.04 -7.59 3.58
N GLY A 2 22.34 -7.31 3.46
CA GLY A 2 23.05 -7.27 2.18
C GLY A 2 23.27 -8.64 1.52
N HIS A 3 22.93 -8.73 0.24
CA HIS A 3 23.54 -9.70 -0.66
C HIS A 3 24.92 -9.17 -1.07
N PRO A 4 25.96 -10.03 -1.09
CA PRO A 4 27.26 -9.66 -1.60
C PRO A 4 27.22 -9.61 -3.14
N ASP A 5 27.68 -8.49 -3.67
CA ASP A 5 27.98 -8.25 -5.09
C ASP A 5 28.92 -9.33 -5.65
N GLU A 6 28.37 -10.30 -6.36
CA GLU A 6 29.11 -11.12 -7.32
C GLU A 6 28.89 -10.59 -8.74
N GLY A 7 29.39 -9.39 -8.99
CA GLY A 7 29.43 -8.77 -10.32
C GLY A 7 30.12 -7.42 -10.24
N GLY A 8 31.43 -7.36 -10.52
CA GLY A 8 32.25 -6.15 -10.46
C GLY A 8 31.90 -5.12 -11.54
N GLY A 9 30.68 -4.58 -11.49
CA GLY A 9 30.27 -3.38 -12.22
C GLY A 9 30.87 -2.14 -11.57
N GLU A 10 31.28 -1.17 -12.38
CA GLU A 10 31.69 0.14 -11.91
C GLU A 10 30.43 0.88 -11.45
N TYR A 11 30.23 1.00 -10.14
CA TYR A 11 29.09 1.67 -9.54
C TYR A 11 29.22 3.19 -9.70
N THR A 12 28.21 3.85 -10.29
CA THR A 12 28.13 5.31 -10.35
C THR A 12 26.82 5.76 -9.72
N SER A 13 26.92 6.67 -8.74
CA SER A 13 25.75 7.37 -8.19
C SER A 13 25.61 8.76 -8.81
N ILE A 14 24.37 9.16 -9.08
CA ILE A 14 24.03 10.47 -9.65
C ILE A 14 23.08 11.16 -8.68
N ASP A 15 23.56 12.23 -8.04
CA ASP A 15 22.69 13.20 -7.37
C ASP A 15 22.06 14.07 -8.46
N VAL A 16 20.76 13.88 -8.69
CA VAL A 16 20.04 14.50 -9.81
C VAL A 16 19.97 16.02 -9.62
N ASP A 17 19.75 16.49 -8.40
CA ASP A 17 19.69 17.92 -8.08
C ASP A 17 21.06 18.59 -8.27
N ALA A 18 22.12 17.96 -7.81
CA ALA A 18 23.49 18.47 -8.00
C ALA A 18 23.88 18.48 -9.48
N LEU A 19 23.48 17.46 -10.25
CA LEU A 19 23.65 17.43 -11.69
C LEU A 19 22.90 18.59 -12.36
N GLY A 20 21.64 18.83 -11.98
CA GLY A 20 20.84 19.95 -12.47
C GLY A 20 21.49 21.31 -12.22
N GLN A 21 21.96 21.55 -10.99
CA GLN A 21 22.68 22.79 -10.65
C GLN A 21 23.96 22.96 -11.49
N ALA A 22 24.73 21.89 -11.69
CA ALA A 22 25.93 21.94 -12.52
C ALA A 22 25.60 22.26 -13.99
N VAL A 23 24.53 21.67 -14.53
CA VAL A 23 24.03 21.96 -15.89
C VAL A 23 23.63 23.44 -16.00
N ASP A 24 22.90 23.97 -15.02
CA ASP A 24 22.46 25.37 -15.01
C ASP A 24 23.63 26.35 -14.94
N ASP A 25 24.61 26.10 -14.07
CA ASP A 25 25.81 26.94 -13.92
C ASP A 25 26.67 26.95 -15.18
N LEU A 26 26.83 25.80 -15.85
CA LEU A 26 27.54 25.70 -17.12
C LEU A 26 26.77 26.42 -18.24
N GLY A 27 25.44 26.31 -18.26
CA GLY A 27 24.58 27.03 -19.19
C GLY A 27 24.65 28.55 -19.01
N ALA A 28 24.64 29.04 -17.77
CA ALA A 28 24.81 30.45 -17.45
C ALA A 28 26.20 30.95 -17.87
N THR A 29 27.24 30.14 -17.66
CA THR A 29 28.61 30.43 -18.10
C THR A 29 28.68 30.54 -19.62
N LEU A 30 28.12 29.59 -20.36
CA LEU A 30 28.08 29.61 -21.82
C LEU A 30 27.34 30.84 -22.37
N THR A 31 26.22 31.21 -21.75
CA THR A 31 25.45 32.42 -22.09
C THR A 31 26.31 33.67 -21.86
N GLY A 32 26.94 33.77 -20.68
CA GLY A 32 27.84 34.88 -20.36
C GLY A 32 29.01 35.01 -21.33
N LEU A 33 29.65 33.89 -21.71
CA LEU A 33 30.70 33.87 -22.71
C LEU A 33 30.18 34.33 -24.08
N THR A 34 29.02 33.84 -24.51
CA THR A 34 28.42 34.21 -25.80
C THR A 34 28.10 35.70 -25.89
N ASP A 35 27.50 36.27 -24.85
CA ASP A 35 27.09 37.68 -24.83
C ASP A 35 28.29 38.65 -24.78
N HIS A 36 29.37 38.28 -24.09
CA HIS A 36 30.48 39.19 -23.81
C HIS A 36 31.65 39.04 -24.80
N ILE A 37 31.88 37.86 -25.37
CA ILE A 37 33.04 37.59 -26.23
C ILE A 37 32.98 38.38 -27.55
N ALA A 38 31.80 38.53 -28.17
CA ALA A 38 31.67 39.22 -29.46
C ALA A 38 32.12 40.69 -29.40
N GLY A 39 31.82 41.38 -28.29
CA GLY A 39 32.32 42.73 -28.02
C GLY A 39 33.83 42.76 -27.75
N LEU A 40 34.32 41.84 -26.94
CA LEU A 40 35.73 41.75 -26.57
C LEU A 40 36.65 41.44 -27.75
N GLU A 41 36.20 40.64 -28.72
CA GLU A 41 37.03 40.32 -29.89
C GLU A 41 37.28 41.55 -30.77
N THR A 42 36.24 42.37 -30.95
CA THR A 42 36.31 43.65 -31.67
C THR A 42 37.22 44.62 -30.95
N ASP A 43 37.10 44.73 -29.62
CA ASP A 43 37.90 45.64 -28.81
C ASP A 43 39.38 45.23 -28.76
N PHE A 44 39.70 43.95 -28.57
CA PHE A 44 41.09 43.48 -28.57
C PHE A 44 41.76 43.70 -29.93
N GLY A 45 41.01 43.52 -31.02
CA GLY A 45 41.46 43.85 -32.37
C GLY A 45 41.70 45.36 -32.56
N TYR A 46 40.81 46.19 -32.04
CA TYR A 46 40.91 47.65 -32.13
C TYR A 46 42.09 48.21 -31.31
N PHE A 47 42.29 47.71 -30.08
CA PHE A 47 43.33 48.21 -29.17
C PHE A 47 44.70 47.52 -29.34
N GLY A 48 44.83 46.51 -30.21
CA GLY A 48 46.09 45.80 -30.45
C GLY A 48 46.59 44.98 -29.26
N VAL A 49 45.66 44.53 -28.40
CA VAL A 49 45.96 43.73 -27.19
C VAL A 49 46.06 42.25 -27.57
N SER A 50 46.90 41.49 -26.86
CA SER A 50 47.07 40.06 -27.12
C SER A 50 45.77 39.27 -26.94
N LYS A 51 45.38 38.49 -27.97
CA LYS A 51 44.19 37.62 -27.95
C LYS A 51 44.41 36.28 -27.25
N THR A 52 45.59 35.98 -26.68
CA THR A 52 45.88 34.63 -26.13
C THR A 52 44.87 34.15 -25.08
N ASN A 53 44.49 35.01 -24.11
CA ASN A 53 43.50 34.63 -23.10
C ASN A 53 42.07 34.65 -23.66
N LEU A 54 41.78 35.53 -24.63
CA LEU A 54 40.49 35.53 -25.33
C LEU A 54 40.29 34.25 -26.14
N ASN A 55 41.34 33.74 -26.78
CA ASN A 55 41.30 32.48 -27.51
C ASN A 55 41.02 31.30 -26.58
N LYS A 56 41.55 31.28 -25.36
CA LYS A 56 41.20 30.25 -24.36
C LYS A 56 39.73 30.32 -23.94
N LEU A 57 39.16 31.52 -23.85
CA LEU A 57 37.73 31.69 -23.58
C LEU A 57 36.86 31.26 -24.77
N LEU A 58 37.34 31.49 -26.00
CA LEU A 58 36.69 30.99 -27.22
C LEU A 58 36.75 29.47 -27.33
N GLU A 59 37.89 28.87 -26.97
CA GLU A 59 38.05 27.41 -26.86
C GLU A 59 37.10 26.84 -25.81
N ALA A 60 37.10 27.38 -24.58
CA ALA A 60 36.18 26.96 -23.53
C ALA A 60 34.70 27.15 -23.92
N LYS A 61 34.38 28.25 -24.61
CA LYS A 61 33.04 28.46 -25.18
C LYS A 61 32.69 27.35 -26.16
N SER A 62 33.57 27.05 -27.11
CA SER A 62 33.34 25.98 -28.10
C SER A 62 33.20 24.61 -27.45
N ASP A 63 33.98 24.31 -26.41
CA ASP A 63 33.88 23.06 -25.66
C ASP A 63 32.53 22.96 -24.94
N LEU A 64 32.07 24.06 -24.31
CA LEU A 64 30.75 24.11 -23.69
C LEU A 64 29.62 24.02 -24.72
N GLU A 65 29.71 24.69 -25.87
CA GLU A 65 28.71 24.56 -26.95
C GLU A 65 28.56 23.10 -27.42
N ASN A 66 29.64 22.31 -27.39
CA ASN A 66 29.61 20.90 -27.77
C ASN A 66 29.10 19.96 -26.67
N ILE A 67 29.37 20.25 -25.39
CA ILE A 67 29.06 19.34 -24.28
C ILE A 67 27.69 19.62 -23.64
N MET A 68 27.22 20.86 -23.66
CA MET A 68 25.98 21.25 -22.99
C MET A 68 24.72 20.47 -23.42
N PRO A 69 24.52 20.14 -24.72
CA PRO A 69 23.37 19.33 -25.14
C PRO A 69 23.33 17.95 -24.46
N ASP A 70 24.45 17.22 -24.47
CA ASP A 70 24.60 15.91 -23.80
C ASP A 70 24.38 16.02 -22.28
N MET A 71 24.94 17.05 -21.64
CA MET A 71 24.76 17.27 -20.20
C MET A 71 23.31 17.53 -19.81
N ARG A 72 22.58 18.35 -20.59
CA ARG A 72 21.15 18.57 -20.38
C ARG A 72 20.35 17.30 -20.61
N ARG A 73 20.69 16.56 -21.65
CA ARG A 73 20.04 15.29 -21.98
C ARG A 73 20.17 14.27 -20.85
N ARG A 74 21.39 14.07 -20.33
CA ARG A 74 21.64 13.19 -19.19
C ARG A 74 20.86 13.61 -17.95
N HIS A 75 20.77 14.90 -17.68
CA HIS A 75 19.96 15.41 -16.58
C HIS A 75 18.47 15.10 -16.79
N SER A 76 17.92 15.33 -18.00
CA SER A 76 16.53 15.00 -18.34
C SER A 76 16.19 13.51 -18.09
N LEU A 77 17.05 12.61 -18.53
CA LEU A 77 16.90 11.16 -18.32
C LEU A 77 17.05 10.77 -16.84
N ALA A 78 17.98 11.41 -16.12
CA ALA A 78 18.15 11.19 -14.69
C ALA A 78 16.92 11.66 -13.90
N VAL A 79 16.30 12.78 -14.26
CA VAL A 79 15.03 13.24 -13.64
C VAL A 79 13.92 12.22 -13.87
N GLN A 80 13.78 11.71 -15.10
CA GLN A 80 12.78 10.69 -15.43
C GLN A 80 12.97 9.41 -14.62
N LEU A 81 14.19 8.86 -14.61
CA LEU A 81 14.50 7.63 -13.89
C LEU A 81 14.32 7.78 -12.37
N LEU A 82 14.65 8.97 -11.83
CA LEU A 82 14.40 9.28 -10.43
C LEU A 82 12.91 9.27 -10.11
N ALA A 83 12.08 9.89 -10.95
CA ALA A 83 10.63 9.90 -10.77
C ALA A 83 10.05 8.48 -10.82
N GLU A 84 10.50 7.63 -11.75
CA GLU A 84 10.11 6.21 -11.83
C GLU A 84 10.47 5.43 -10.56
N TYR A 85 11.66 5.66 -10.01
CA TYR A 85 12.08 5.03 -8.75
C TYR A 85 11.29 5.55 -7.56
N GLN A 86 10.99 6.85 -7.52
CA GLN A 86 10.19 7.47 -6.46
C GLN A 86 8.72 7.05 -6.48
N SER A 87 8.14 6.80 -7.66
CA SER A 87 6.80 6.20 -7.80
C SER A 87 6.72 4.85 -7.06
N ASN A 88 7.85 4.13 -6.96
CA ASN A 88 7.99 2.86 -6.27
C ASN A 88 8.69 2.95 -4.89
N GLY A 89 9.02 4.15 -4.41
CA GLY A 89 9.64 4.41 -3.11
C GLY A 89 11.16 4.15 -3.01
N TRP A 90 11.90 4.00 -4.11
CA TRP A 90 13.31 3.55 -4.08
C TRP A 90 14.39 4.66 -4.04
N SER A 91 14.04 5.94 -4.21
CA SER A 91 15.04 7.02 -4.32
C SER A 91 14.53 8.37 -3.78
N GLY A 92 14.07 8.39 -2.53
CA GLY A 92 13.51 9.59 -1.89
C GLY A 92 14.54 10.69 -1.56
N ASP A 93 15.84 10.42 -1.64
CA ASP A 93 16.93 11.39 -1.42
C ASP A 93 17.42 12.09 -2.69
N GLY A 94 16.84 11.78 -3.86
CA GLY A 94 17.26 12.37 -5.14
C GLY A 94 18.53 11.74 -5.72
N VAL A 95 19.03 10.63 -5.16
CA VAL A 95 20.25 9.96 -5.64
C VAL A 95 19.91 8.66 -6.38
N LEU A 96 20.33 8.60 -7.64
CA LEU A 96 20.21 7.40 -8.47
C LEU A 96 21.45 6.54 -8.39
N ASN A 97 21.26 5.23 -8.32
CA ASN A 97 22.33 4.25 -8.48
C ASN A 97 22.23 3.62 -9.87
N VAL A 98 23.24 3.86 -10.71
CA VAL A 98 23.27 3.38 -12.09
C VAL A 98 24.38 2.35 -12.24
N GLN A 99 24.03 1.18 -12.78
CA GLN A 99 25.02 0.15 -13.14
C GLN A 99 25.50 0.37 -14.58
N GLY A 100 26.80 0.61 -14.74
CA GLY A 100 27.43 0.81 -16.04
C GLY A 100 27.24 2.21 -16.64
N THR A 101 27.81 2.42 -17.83
CA THR A 101 27.75 3.70 -18.55
C THR A 101 26.50 3.86 -19.43
N ASP A 102 25.61 2.87 -19.47
CA ASP A 102 24.68 2.65 -20.59
C ASP A 102 23.25 3.15 -20.34
N ILE A 103 22.80 3.31 -19.10
CA ILE A 103 21.43 3.78 -18.80
C ILE A 103 21.19 5.25 -19.20
N LEU A 104 22.26 6.00 -19.51
CA LEU A 104 22.17 7.38 -20.03
C LEU A 104 22.66 7.49 -21.49
N ASN A 105 22.98 6.39 -22.16
CA ASN A 105 23.23 6.38 -23.60
C ASN A 105 21.90 6.10 -24.30
N ASP A 106 21.34 7.13 -24.91
CA ASP A 106 20.05 7.09 -25.56
C ASP A 106 20.18 7.21 -27.08
N ASP A 107 19.08 6.99 -27.79
CA ASP A 107 18.96 7.07 -29.25
C ASP A 107 19.12 8.50 -29.80
N PHE A 108 19.07 9.52 -28.92
CA PHE A 108 19.16 10.94 -29.29
C PHE A 108 20.37 11.64 -28.66
N GLU A 109 21.03 12.49 -29.46
CA GLU A 109 22.22 13.27 -29.02
C GLU A 109 21.85 14.48 -28.15
N SER A 110 20.59 14.94 -28.18
CA SER A 110 20.12 16.11 -27.45
C SER A 110 18.62 16.06 -27.13
N ILE A 111 18.18 16.89 -26.19
CA ILE A 111 16.75 17.10 -25.89
C ILE A 111 16.03 17.62 -27.14
N GLU A 112 16.64 18.57 -27.85
CA GLU A 112 16.06 19.17 -29.04
C GLU A 112 15.82 18.14 -30.16
N ASP A 113 16.73 17.18 -30.34
CA ASP A 113 16.57 16.11 -31.34
C ASP A 113 15.44 15.15 -30.97
N ALA A 114 15.36 14.72 -29.71
CA ALA A 114 14.27 13.88 -29.19
C ALA A 114 12.90 14.57 -29.36
N GLN A 115 12.80 15.84 -28.93
CA GLN A 115 11.57 16.62 -29.08
C GLN A 115 11.19 16.85 -30.54
N GLN A 116 12.17 17.08 -31.42
CA GLN A 116 11.92 17.28 -32.84
C GLN A 116 11.39 15.99 -33.47
N ALA A 117 11.99 14.83 -33.16
CA ALA A 117 11.51 13.54 -33.64
C ALA A 117 10.07 13.26 -33.16
N GLY A 118 9.76 13.53 -31.89
CA GLY A 118 8.40 13.40 -31.35
C GLY A 118 7.39 14.30 -32.06
N ARG A 119 7.75 15.57 -32.31
CA ARG A 119 6.90 16.52 -33.05
C ARG A 119 6.68 16.11 -34.50
N GLU A 120 7.73 15.68 -35.19
CA GLU A 120 7.65 15.23 -36.59
C GLU A 120 6.76 13.99 -36.72
N LEU A 121 6.82 13.06 -35.75
CA LEU A 121 5.94 11.90 -35.73
C LEU A 121 4.49 12.29 -35.45
N ALA A 122 4.26 13.19 -34.48
CA ALA A 122 2.91 13.69 -34.18
C ALA A 122 2.30 14.44 -35.37
N ASP A 123 3.10 15.19 -36.14
CA ASP A 123 2.65 15.86 -37.36
C ASP A 123 2.24 14.86 -38.45
N GLN A 124 2.85 13.67 -38.52
CA GLN A 124 2.40 12.61 -39.43
C GLN A 124 0.99 12.12 -39.06
N VAL A 125 0.73 11.91 -37.77
CA VAL A 125 -0.60 11.51 -37.26
C VAL A 125 -1.64 12.63 -37.44
N ASN A 126 -1.25 13.88 -37.15
CA ASN A 126 -2.12 15.06 -37.31
C ASN A 126 -2.58 15.27 -38.76
N ASN A 127 -1.70 15.00 -39.72
CA ASN A 127 -1.97 15.17 -41.15
C ASN A 127 -2.54 13.91 -41.83
N GLY A 128 -2.71 12.81 -41.10
CA GLY A 128 -3.19 11.52 -41.63
C GLY A 128 -4.70 11.41 -41.83
N ASP A 129 -5.48 12.47 -41.54
CA ASP A 129 -6.96 12.48 -41.65
C ASP A 129 -7.68 11.32 -40.94
N GLY A 130 -7.04 10.71 -39.93
CA GLY A 130 -7.55 9.59 -39.14
C GLY A 130 -7.01 8.22 -39.53
N GLU A 131 -6.14 8.14 -40.53
CA GLU A 131 -5.32 6.95 -40.79
C GLU A 131 -3.99 7.08 -40.03
N VAL A 132 -3.63 6.05 -39.24
CA VAL A 132 -2.35 5.97 -38.54
C VAL A 132 -1.43 5.00 -39.30
N PRO A 133 -0.34 5.48 -39.94
CA PRO A 133 0.58 4.61 -40.66
C PRO A 133 1.29 3.61 -39.73
N PRO A 134 1.57 2.36 -40.16
CA PRO A 134 2.29 1.38 -39.35
C PRO A 134 3.65 1.87 -38.83
N GLU A 135 4.34 2.70 -39.62
CA GLU A 135 5.64 3.29 -39.28
C GLU A 135 5.57 4.22 -38.06
N VAL A 136 4.37 4.68 -37.68
CA VAL A 136 4.14 5.41 -36.43
C VAL A 136 4.33 4.48 -35.25
N TYR A 137 3.69 3.31 -35.27
CA TYR A 137 3.79 2.34 -34.18
C TYR A 137 5.22 1.79 -34.02
N GLU A 138 5.93 1.56 -35.13
CA GLU A 138 7.35 1.15 -35.10
C GLU A 138 8.24 2.20 -34.40
N GLN A 139 8.01 3.49 -34.67
CA GLN A 139 8.75 4.58 -34.02
C GLN A 139 8.34 4.80 -32.56
N LEU A 140 7.07 4.59 -32.20
CA LEU A 140 6.62 4.61 -30.82
C LEU A 140 7.20 3.45 -30.00
N GLU A 141 7.31 2.26 -30.61
CA GLU A 141 7.99 1.12 -30.00
C GLU A 141 9.49 1.41 -29.81
N GLN A 142 10.13 1.99 -30.83
CA GLN A 142 11.55 2.28 -30.78
C GLN A 142 11.89 3.40 -29.78
N TYR A 143 11.19 4.54 -29.84
CA TYR A 143 11.58 5.77 -29.13
C TYR A 143 10.62 6.16 -28.00
N GLY A 144 9.49 5.48 -27.82
CA GLY A 144 8.46 5.88 -26.85
C GLY A 144 8.91 5.83 -25.39
N HIS A 145 10.04 5.18 -25.09
CA HIS A 145 10.64 5.13 -23.76
C HIS A 145 11.45 6.38 -23.40
N ASP A 146 11.75 7.24 -24.38
CA ASP A 146 12.41 8.52 -24.17
C ASP A 146 11.40 9.57 -23.71
N PRO A 147 11.61 10.20 -22.54
CA PRO A 147 10.65 11.12 -21.96
C PRO A 147 10.52 12.46 -22.70
N ASP A 148 11.60 12.96 -23.33
CA ASP A 148 11.55 14.19 -24.13
C ASP A 148 10.84 13.96 -25.48
N PHE A 149 11.05 12.78 -26.07
CA PHE A 149 10.31 12.34 -27.26
C PHE A 149 8.82 12.14 -26.95
N ALA A 150 8.51 11.38 -25.89
CA ALA A 150 7.16 11.01 -25.51
C ALA A 150 6.31 12.24 -25.17
N GLU A 151 6.83 13.13 -24.32
CA GLU A 151 6.17 14.38 -23.96
C GLU A 151 5.90 15.24 -25.21
N ALA A 152 6.91 15.41 -26.08
CA ALA A 152 6.77 16.21 -27.29
C ALA A 152 5.77 15.62 -28.27
N PHE A 153 5.75 14.30 -28.44
CA PHE A 153 4.79 13.60 -29.29
C PHE A 153 3.36 13.84 -28.80
N ILE A 154 3.07 13.53 -27.53
CA ILE A 154 1.72 13.68 -26.96
C ILE A 154 1.24 15.14 -27.00
N ASN A 155 2.11 16.09 -26.62
CA ASN A 155 1.77 17.51 -26.61
C ASN A 155 1.55 18.09 -28.02
N GLN A 156 2.24 17.58 -29.04
CA GLN A 156 2.08 18.03 -30.43
C GLN A 156 0.85 17.42 -31.13
N LEU A 157 0.36 16.26 -30.68
CA LEU A 157 -0.89 15.69 -31.21
C LEU A 157 -2.07 16.64 -30.95
N SER A 158 -2.86 16.89 -31.98
CA SER A 158 -4.17 17.54 -31.80
C SER A 158 -5.08 16.65 -30.95
N PRO A 159 -6.01 17.21 -30.15
CA PRO A 159 -6.88 16.39 -29.31
C PRO A 159 -7.67 15.33 -30.10
N ALA A 160 -8.10 15.67 -31.33
CA ALA A 160 -8.76 14.71 -32.20
C ALA A 160 -7.81 13.59 -32.66
N SER A 161 -6.55 13.89 -32.97
CA SER A 161 -5.55 12.90 -33.38
C SER A 161 -5.14 11.99 -32.21
N ARG A 162 -5.09 12.49 -30.97
CA ARG A 162 -4.95 11.65 -29.78
C ARG A 162 -6.08 10.62 -29.70
N GLY A 163 -7.32 11.10 -29.85
CA GLY A 163 -8.49 10.23 -29.84
C GLY A 163 -8.49 9.17 -30.95
N LEU A 164 -8.11 9.55 -32.17
CA LEU A 164 -8.03 8.63 -33.32
C LEU A 164 -6.90 7.60 -33.16
N LEU A 165 -5.74 8.00 -32.62
CA LEU A 165 -4.65 7.08 -32.28
C LEU A 165 -5.10 6.03 -31.26
N LEU A 166 -5.78 6.45 -30.20
CA LEU A 166 -6.33 5.55 -29.19
C LEU A 166 -7.38 4.59 -29.79
N ILE A 167 -8.25 5.10 -30.66
CA ILE A 167 -9.27 4.29 -31.35
C ILE A 167 -8.62 3.23 -32.25
N ASP A 168 -7.63 3.62 -33.05
CA ASP A 168 -6.97 2.70 -34.00
C ASP A 168 -6.21 1.59 -33.26
N ALA A 169 -5.44 1.93 -32.23
CA ALA A 169 -4.70 0.96 -31.43
C ALA A 169 -5.64 -0.04 -30.72
N ASP A 170 -6.74 0.44 -30.13
CA ASP A 170 -7.78 -0.39 -29.50
C ASP A 170 -8.47 -1.32 -30.50
N GLN A 171 -8.79 -0.83 -31.70
CA GLN A 171 -9.43 -1.64 -32.75
C GLN A 171 -8.52 -2.76 -33.26
N GLN A 172 -7.21 -2.52 -33.36
CA GLN A 172 -6.25 -3.54 -33.78
C GLN A 172 -6.06 -4.63 -32.72
N ALA A 173 -5.99 -4.24 -31.44
CA ALA A 173 -5.88 -5.19 -30.33
C ALA A 173 -7.15 -6.05 -30.17
N THR A 174 -8.33 -5.46 -30.35
CA THR A 174 -9.63 -6.13 -30.14
C THR A 174 -10.21 -6.81 -31.40
N ALA A 175 -9.44 -6.90 -32.49
CA ALA A 175 -9.86 -7.58 -33.71
C ALA A 175 -10.09 -9.10 -33.48
N TYR A 176 -10.94 -9.73 -34.30
CA TYR A 176 -11.37 -11.10 -34.06
C TYR A 176 -10.40 -12.14 -34.66
N GLY A 177 -9.94 -13.09 -33.85
CA GLY A 177 -9.15 -14.24 -34.31
C GLY A 177 -7.71 -13.87 -34.68
N ASP A 178 -7.21 -14.40 -35.79
CA ASP A 178 -5.82 -14.19 -36.24
C ASP A 178 -5.52 -12.74 -36.70
N GLU A 179 -6.53 -11.86 -36.67
CA GLU A 179 -6.40 -10.43 -37.02
C GLU A 179 -6.06 -9.55 -35.80
N ALA A 180 -6.17 -10.07 -34.57
CA ALA A 180 -5.79 -9.37 -33.35
C ALA A 180 -4.29 -9.06 -33.34
N ASN A 181 -3.93 -7.79 -33.09
CA ASN A 181 -2.56 -7.34 -32.98
C ASN A 181 -2.41 -6.33 -31.84
N ASP A 182 -1.79 -6.77 -30.74
CA ASP A 182 -1.58 -5.95 -29.55
C ASP A 182 -0.38 -5.00 -29.70
N GLY A 183 0.48 -5.20 -30.70
CA GLY A 183 1.71 -4.40 -30.91
C GLY A 183 1.47 -2.88 -30.92
N PRO A 184 0.50 -2.38 -31.71
CA PRO A 184 0.10 -0.97 -31.70
C PRO A 184 -0.33 -0.45 -30.32
N GLN A 185 -1.14 -1.23 -29.58
CA GLN A 185 -1.59 -0.84 -28.24
C GLN A 185 -0.43 -0.80 -27.25
N LEU A 186 0.50 -1.75 -27.31
CA LEU A 186 1.71 -1.76 -26.48
C LEU A 186 2.62 -0.57 -26.79
N ALA A 187 2.81 -0.23 -28.06
CA ALA A 187 3.62 0.93 -28.46
C ALA A 187 3.00 2.25 -27.97
N VAL A 188 1.68 2.39 -28.08
CA VAL A 188 0.95 3.56 -27.55
C VAL A 188 0.99 3.57 -26.02
N ALA A 189 0.86 2.43 -25.36
CA ALA A 189 0.92 2.37 -23.90
C ALA A 189 2.31 2.76 -23.39
N ASN A 190 3.38 2.33 -24.05
CA ASN A 190 4.75 2.71 -23.71
C ASN A 190 4.91 4.24 -23.72
N VAL A 191 4.57 4.91 -24.82
CA VAL A 191 4.72 6.37 -24.94
C VAL A 191 3.82 7.14 -23.95
N PHE A 192 2.59 6.67 -23.71
CA PHE A 192 1.71 7.31 -22.72
C PHE A 192 2.22 7.10 -21.29
N SER A 193 2.72 5.92 -20.95
CA SER A 193 3.27 5.61 -19.63
C SER A 193 4.53 6.43 -19.35
N THR A 194 5.46 6.56 -20.30
CA THR A 194 6.64 7.42 -20.17
C THR A 194 6.26 8.89 -20.05
N ALA A 195 5.33 9.38 -20.90
CA ALA A 195 4.87 10.76 -20.85
C ALA A 195 4.09 11.08 -19.56
N SER A 196 3.54 10.09 -18.86
CA SER A 196 2.76 10.28 -17.63
C SER A 196 3.55 10.98 -16.51
N PHE A 197 4.88 10.88 -16.52
CA PHE A 197 5.75 11.57 -15.54
C PHE A 197 5.88 13.08 -15.80
N ARG A 198 5.32 13.57 -16.91
CA ARG A 198 5.39 14.99 -17.33
C ARG A 198 4.05 15.56 -17.79
N ILE A 199 3.05 14.72 -17.99
CA ILE A 199 1.72 15.08 -18.47
C ILE A 199 0.69 14.44 -17.55
N ASP A 200 -0.15 15.30 -16.94
CA ASP A 200 -1.32 14.86 -16.19
C ASP A 200 -2.46 14.47 -17.15
N TYR A 201 -2.98 13.25 -17.02
CA TYR A 201 -4.10 12.74 -17.82
C TYR A 201 -5.46 13.03 -17.14
N ASP A 202 -5.67 14.29 -16.79
CA ASP A 202 -6.82 14.78 -16.04
C ASP A 202 -8.12 14.93 -16.88
N GLU A 203 -9.17 15.43 -16.25
CA GLU A 203 -10.47 15.68 -16.89
C GLU A 203 -10.36 16.65 -18.08
N ALA A 204 -9.44 17.63 -18.04
CA ALA A 204 -9.24 18.57 -19.13
C ALA A 204 -8.56 17.90 -20.33
N PHE A 205 -7.60 17.01 -20.10
CA PHE A 205 -6.96 16.22 -21.13
C PHE A 205 -7.98 15.31 -21.84
N ILE A 206 -8.74 14.53 -21.07
CA ILE A 206 -9.75 13.59 -21.59
C ILE A 206 -10.89 14.36 -22.29
N GLY A 207 -11.40 15.41 -21.65
CA GLY A 207 -12.47 16.25 -22.17
C GLY A 207 -12.11 16.94 -23.49
N GLY A 208 -10.86 17.38 -23.61
CA GLY A 208 -10.33 17.94 -24.86
C GLY A 208 -10.38 16.94 -26.02
N ILE A 209 -10.09 15.66 -25.76
CA ILE A 209 -10.18 14.59 -26.77
C ILE A 209 -11.64 14.33 -27.13
N ASN A 210 -12.50 14.13 -26.13
CA ASN A 210 -13.92 13.83 -26.33
C ASN A 210 -14.60 14.93 -27.17
N GLN A 211 -14.43 16.20 -26.80
CA GLN A 211 -15.00 17.32 -27.53
C GLN A 211 -14.50 17.40 -28.98
N ALA A 212 -13.21 17.18 -29.21
CA ALA A 212 -12.64 17.24 -30.55
C ALA A 212 -13.13 16.10 -31.47
N LEU A 213 -13.42 14.92 -30.92
CA LEU A 213 -14.04 13.81 -31.65
C LEU A 213 -15.52 14.08 -31.96
N LEU A 214 -16.26 14.66 -31.02
CA LEU A 214 -17.64 15.11 -31.25
C LEU A 214 -17.70 16.17 -32.36
N ASP A 215 -16.77 17.13 -32.37
CA ASP A 215 -16.68 18.17 -33.40
C ASP A 215 -16.35 17.58 -34.80
N LYS A 216 -15.67 16.44 -34.86
CA LYS A 216 -15.46 15.64 -36.08
C LYS A 216 -16.69 14.84 -36.50
N GLY A 217 -17.76 14.85 -35.72
CA GLY A 217 -19.03 14.18 -36.02
C GLY A 217 -19.09 12.71 -35.60
N LEU A 218 -18.18 12.26 -34.73
CA LEU A 218 -18.33 10.94 -34.11
C LEU A 218 -19.56 10.93 -33.19
N HIS A 219 -20.28 9.81 -33.17
CA HIS A 219 -21.44 9.66 -32.30
C HIS A 219 -20.97 9.57 -30.84
N PRO A 220 -21.61 10.28 -29.88
CA PRO A 220 -21.22 10.25 -28.46
C PRO A 220 -21.08 8.82 -27.92
N ASP A 221 -22.04 7.94 -28.21
CA ASP A 221 -22.03 6.54 -27.76
C ASP A 221 -20.84 5.71 -28.26
N GLY A 222 -20.10 6.16 -29.28
CA GLY A 222 -18.91 5.48 -29.80
C GLY A 222 -17.60 6.02 -29.22
N ILE A 223 -17.64 7.10 -28.43
CA ILE A 223 -16.47 7.73 -27.84
C ILE A 223 -16.28 7.18 -26.42
N ARG A 224 -15.36 6.21 -26.32
CA ARG A 224 -14.95 5.53 -25.08
C ARG A 224 -13.49 5.86 -24.78
N ILE A 225 -13.18 7.11 -24.43
CA ILE A 225 -11.78 7.53 -24.23
C ILE A 225 -11.23 6.95 -22.94
N VAL A 226 -12.02 6.98 -21.86
CA VAL A 226 -11.66 6.37 -20.58
C VAL A 226 -11.31 4.90 -20.77
N ASP A 227 -12.19 4.08 -21.36
CA ASP A 227 -11.93 2.65 -21.58
C ASP A 227 -10.62 2.40 -22.36
N ARG A 228 -10.31 3.26 -23.34
CA ARG A 228 -9.10 3.13 -24.16
C ARG A 228 -7.84 3.50 -23.40
N ILE A 229 -7.88 4.55 -22.57
CA ILE A 229 -6.75 4.91 -21.72
C ILE A 229 -6.57 3.86 -20.62
N SER A 230 -7.65 3.35 -20.01
CA SER A 230 -7.58 2.26 -19.02
C SER A 230 -6.98 0.96 -19.58
N ALA A 231 -7.11 0.71 -20.88
CA ALA A 231 -6.42 -0.40 -21.53
C ALA A 231 -4.89 -0.17 -21.60
N LEU A 232 -4.45 1.08 -21.79
CA LEU A 232 -3.03 1.43 -21.79
C LEU A 232 -2.41 1.34 -20.39
N THR A 233 -3.16 1.67 -19.34
CA THR A 233 -2.66 1.59 -17.95
C THR A 233 -2.32 0.16 -17.52
N GLN A 234 -2.74 -0.85 -18.31
CA GLN A 234 -2.35 -2.25 -18.12
C GLN A 234 -0.90 -2.54 -18.56
N HIS A 235 -0.20 -1.55 -19.13
CA HIS A 235 1.16 -1.71 -19.65
C HIS A 235 2.03 -0.51 -19.28
N GLY A 236 3.35 -0.75 -19.18
CA GLY A 236 4.33 0.27 -18.80
C GLY A 236 4.30 0.62 -17.30
N SER A 237 5.18 1.56 -16.94
CA SER A 237 5.24 2.15 -15.60
C SER A 237 4.66 3.55 -15.69
N TRP A 238 3.62 3.81 -14.92
CA TRP A 238 2.96 5.11 -14.91
C TRP A 238 3.31 5.88 -13.65
N ASP A 239 3.38 7.20 -13.79
CA ASP A 239 3.45 8.11 -12.66
C ASP A 239 2.19 7.97 -11.79
N HIS A 240 2.41 7.97 -10.48
CA HIS A 240 1.33 7.76 -9.52
C HIS A 240 0.34 8.93 -9.53
N GLY A 241 0.81 10.17 -9.66
CA GLY A 241 -0.03 11.37 -9.70
C GLY A 241 -0.89 11.41 -10.96
N SER A 242 -0.30 11.09 -12.11
CA SER A 242 -1.05 10.98 -13.36
C SER A 242 -2.09 9.86 -13.37
N LEU A 243 -1.81 8.71 -12.74
CA LEU A 243 -2.81 7.64 -12.59
C LEU A 243 -3.95 8.04 -11.65
N VAL A 244 -3.65 8.75 -10.56
CA VAL A 244 -4.68 9.29 -9.66
C VAL A 244 -5.54 10.31 -10.43
N ALA A 245 -4.93 11.27 -11.14
CA ALA A 245 -5.66 12.27 -11.93
C ALA A 245 -6.53 11.64 -13.03
N PHE A 246 -6.05 10.60 -13.70
CA PHE A 246 -6.84 9.82 -14.66
C PHE A 246 -8.05 9.15 -14.00
N SER A 247 -7.82 8.53 -12.83
CA SER A 247 -8.87 7.80 -12.10
C SER A 247 -9.92 8.74 -11.53
N GLU A 248 -9.52 9.92 -11.03
CA GLU A 248 -10.42 11.01 -10.65
C GLU A 248 -11.32 11.41 -11.82
N ALA A 249 -10.71 11.67 -12.97
CA ALA A 249 -11.46 12.03 -14.17
C ALA A 249 -12.41 10.92 -14.60
N ALA A 250 -11.98 9.66 -14.53
CA ALA A 250 -12.80 8.51 -14.93
C ALA A 250 -13.99 8.28 -13.99
N LEU A 251 -13.76 8.23 -12.68
CA LEU A 251 -14.73 7.80 -11.66
C LEU A 251 -15.62 8.93 -11.14
N HIS A 252 -15.13 10.18 -11.21
CA HIS A 252 -15.83 11.34 -10.66
C HIS A 252 -16.07 12.47 -11.68
N GLY A 253 -15.53 12.36 -12.90
CA GLY A 253 -15.73 13.34 -13.97
C GLY A 253 -17.15 13.36 -14.55
N ASP A 254 -17.51 14.48 -15.19
CA ASP A 254 -18.80 14.60 -15.88
C ASP A 254 -18.78 13.75 -17.17
N GLU A 255 -19.67 12.75 -17.29
CA GLU A 255 -19.78 11.89 -18.49
C GLU A 255 -19.93 12.70 -19.79
N SER A 256 -20.56 13.88 -19.73
CA SER A 256 -20.68 14.75 -20.90
C SER A 256 -19.34 15.33 -21.36
N ASN A 257 -18.37 15.41 -20.45
CA ASN A 257 -17.01 15.87 -20.67
C ASN A 257 -16.09 14.71 -21.01
N ILE A 258 -16.05 13.64 -20.20
CA ILE A 258 -15.08 12.54 -20.36
C ILE A 258 -15.49 11.47 -21.39
N GLY A 259 -16.75 11.50 -21.83
CA GLY A 259 -17.34 10.49 -22.70
C GLY A 259 -17.91 9.31 -21.92
N ARG A 260 -18.27 8.24 -22.64
CA ARG A 260 -18.89 7.06 -22.03
C ARG A 260 -17.83 6.12 -21.46
N VAL A 261 -18.08 5.59 -20.26
CA VAL A 261 -17.28 4.54 -19.63
C VAL A 261 -18.09 3.24 -19.64
N GLU A 262 -17.55 2.18 -20.21
CA GLU A 262 -18.17 0.84 -20.19
C GLU A 262 -17.39 -0.13 -19.31
N ASN A 263 -16.08 0.08 -19.10
CA ASN A 263 -15.22 -0.86 -18.39
C ASN A 263 -14.58 -0.23 -17.14
N TRP A 264 -15.37 -0.14 -16.07
CA TRP A 264 -14.90 0.34 -14.76
C TRP A 264 -13.83 -0.56 -14.14
N ALA A 265 -13.88 -1.88 -14.43
CA ALA A 265 -12.88 -2.83 -13.95
C ALA A 265 -11.47 -2.43 -14.43
N ALA A 266 -11.32 -2.04 -15.70
CA ALA A 266 -10.02 -1.63 -16.23
C ALA A 266 -9.42 -0.38 -15.54
N VAL A 267 -10.26 0.53 -15.03
CA VAL A 267 -9.78 1.71 -14.26
C VAL A 267 -9.15 1.23 -12.94
N TYR A 268 -9.86 0.39 -12.19
CA TYR A 268 -9.35 -0.17 -10.93
C TYR A 268 -8.13 -1.09 -11.15
N SER A 269 -8.11 -1.91 -12.21
CA SER A 269 -6.92 -2.69 -12.56
C SER A 269 -5.72 -1.79 -12.89
N GLY A 270 -5.95 -0.65 -13.54
CA GLY A 270 -4.91 0.35 -13.80
C GLY A 270 -4.33 0.93 -12.50
N LEU A 271 -5.18 1.33 -11.56
CA LEU A 271 -4.77 1.77 -10.22
C LEU A 271 -3.99 0.69 -9.49
N ALA A 272 -4.49 -0.55 -9.46
CA ALA A 272 -3.91 -1.66 -8.70
C ALA A 272 -2.46 -1.97 -9.11
N ARG A 273 -2.08 -1.69 -10.37
CA ARG A 273 -0.71 -1.87 -10.88
C ARG A 273 0.29 -0.85 -10.32
N ASN A 274 -0.19 0.25 -9.75
CA ASN A 274 0.62 1.23 -9.03
C ASN A 274 0.12 1.33 -7.57
N PRO A 275 0.74 0.59 -6.63
CA PRO A 275 0.31 0.57 -5.23
C PRO A 275 0.29 1.97 -4.59
N ARG A 276 1.22 2.86 -4.98
CA ARG A 276 1.25 4.22 -4.47
C ARG A 276 0.03 5.02 -4.93
N ALA A 277 -0.30 4.97 -6.21
CA ALA A 277 -1.50 5.61 -6.77
C ALA A 277 -2.78 5.06 -6.11
N SER A 278 -2.86 3.73 -5.94
CA SER A 278 -3.99 3.08 -5.25
C SER A 278 -4.18 3.61 -3.83
N ALA A 279 -3.09 3.72 -3.06
CA ALA A 279 -3.14 4.21 -1.68
C ALA A 279 -3.50 5.70 -1.60
N GLU A 280 -2.96 6.54 -2.49
CA GLU A 280 -3.27 7.97 -2.57
C GLU A 280 -4.75 8.20 -2.95
N TYR A 281 -5.23 7.52 -4.00
CA TYR A 281 -6.64 7.56 -4.43
C TYR A 281 -7.57 7.11 -3.30
N MET A 282 -7.30 5.95 -2.69
CA MET A 282 -8.15 5.44 -1.60
C MET A 282 -8.15 6.38 -0.37
N ALA A 283 -7.01 6.99 -0.03
CA ALA A 283 -6.94 7.90 1.11
C ALA A 283 -7.79 9.15 0.90
N GLU A 284 -7.84 9.68 -0.32
CA GLU A 284 -8.67 10.83 -0.68
C GLU A 284 -10.17 10.45 -0.79
N HIS A 285 -10.48 9.22 -1.24
CA HIS A 285 -11.84 8.74 -1.55
C HIS A 285 -12.35 7.61 -0.62
N ARG A 286 -11.85 7.53 0.61
CA ARG A 286 -12.11 6.40 1.53
C ARG A 286 -13.60 6.11 1.77
N GLU A 287 -14.44 7.15 1.81
CA GLU A 287 -15.89 6.99 1.98
C GLU A 287 -16.53 6.40 0.73
N ASP A 288 -16.12 6.85 -0.45
CA ASP A 288 -16.63 6.34 -1.73
C ASP A 288 -16.19 4.89 -1.97
N VAL A 289 -14.94 4.56 -1.66
CA VAL A 289 -14.42 3.19 -1.72
C VAL A 289 -15.21 2.26 -0.80
N TRP A 290 -15.46 2.69 0.45
CA TRP A 290 -16.28 1.91 1.38
C TRP A 290 -17.72 1.73 0.88
N ASN A 291 -18.35 2.82 0.43
CA ASN A 291 -19.69 2.76 -0.13
C ASN A 291 -19.74 1.81 -1.33
N GLN A 292 -18.73 1.84 -2.21
CA GLN A 292 -18.63 0.97 -3.38
C GLN A 292 -18.46 -0.51 -3.00
N ALA A 293 -17.68 -0.81 -1.95
CA ALA A 293 -17.56 -2.17 -1.41
C ALA A 293 -18.91 -2.73 -0.92
N GLN A 294 -19.85 -1.85 -0.56
CA GLN A 294 -21.19 -2.18 -0.09
C GLN A 294 -22.28 -2.11 -1.18
N VAL A 295 -21.93 -1.85 -2.45
CA VAL A 295 -22.91 -1.80 -3.55
C VAL A 295 -23.01 -3.16 -4.25
N ILE A 296 -24.21 -3.75 -4.24
CA ILE A 296 -24.55 -4.93 -5.03
C ILE A 296 -25.50 -4.51 -6.17
N GLY A 297 -24.96 -4.36 -7.37
CA GLY A 297 -25.70 -3.95 -8.58
C GLY A 297 -25.17 -4.64 -9.83
N PRO A 298 -25.80 -4.43 -11.00
CA PRO A 298 -25.45 -5.15 -12.23
C PRO A 298 -23.96 -5.10 -12.60
N VAL A 299 -23.32 -3.93 -12.48
CA VAL A 299 -21.88 -3.74 -12.76
C VAL A 299 -21.02 -4.35 -11.64
N SER A 300 -21.32 -4.04 -10.37
CA SER A 300 -20.52 -4.54 -9.25
C SER A 300 -20.67 -6.05 -8.98
N SER A 301 -21.66 -6.69 -9.60
CA SER A 301 -21.83 -8.14 -9.58
C SER A 301 -21.05 -8.88 -10.68
N GLU A 302 -20.40 -8.15 -11.59
CA GLU A 302 -19.56 -8.76 -12.62
C GLU A 302 -18.23 -9.23 -12.01
N GLU A 303 -17.79 -10.44 -12.38
CA GLU A 303 -16.56 -11.07 -11.86
C GLU A 303 -15.34 -10.18 -12.07
N ASP A 304 -15.16 -9.64 -13.28
CA ASP A 304 -14.05 -8.76 -13.63
C ASP A 304 -14.01 -7.49 -12.76
N PHE A 305 -15.18 -6.90 -12.46
CA PHE A 305 -15.26 -5.73 -11.58
C PHE A 305 -14.84 -6.07 -10.16
N ARG A 306 -15.36 -7.17 -9.60
CA ARG A 306 -15.06 -7.58 -8.22
C ARG A 306 -13.59 -7.89 -8.05
N ALA A 307 -12.99 -8.61 -9.00
CA ALA A 307 -11.55 -8.90 -9.01
C ALA A 307 -10.72 -7.62 -9.09
N ALA A 308 -11.02 -6.73 -10.04
CA ALA A 308 -10.27 -5.48 -10.20
C ALA A 308 -10.38 -4.54 -8.99
N PHE A 309 -11.58 -4.45 -8.39
CA PHE A 309 -11.78 -3.65 -7.19
C PHE A 309 -11.09 -4.24 -5.97
N ALA A 310 -11.08 -5.57 -5.82
CA ALA A 310 -10.31 -6.27 -4.79
C ALA A 310 -8.81 -6.04 -4.93
N ASP A 311 -8.27 -6.17 -6.15
CA ASP A 311 -6.85 -5.90 -6.44
C ASP A 311 -6.48 -4.45 -6.12
N PHE A 312 -7.35 -3.49 -6.43
CA PHE A 312 -7.17 -2.09 -6.04
C PHE A 312 -7.13 -1.92 -4.52
N MET A 313 -8.09 -2.49 -3.78
CA MET A 313 -8.10 -2.39 -2.32
C MET A 313 -6.84 -3.00 -1.71
N ARG A 314 -6.44 -4.19 -2.18
CA ARG A 314 -5.20 -4.85 -1.75
C ARG A 314 -3.96 -4.00 -2.04
N ALA A 315 -3.87 -3.41 -3.24
CA ALA A 315 -2.75 -2.55 -3.60
C ALA A 315 -2.70 -1.30 -2.70
N ALA A 316 -3.86 -0.73 -2.37
CA ALA A 316 -4.01 0.45 -1.53
C ALA A 316 -3.73 0.22 -0.03
N THR A 317 -3.79 -1.02 0.46
CA THR A 317 -3.65 -1.35 1.90
C THR A 317 -2.47 -2.26 2.24
N VAL A 318 -2.08 -3.17 1.34
CA VAL A 318 -1.04 -4.19 1.56
C VAL A 318 0.19 -3.88 0.71
N ASP A 319 0.05 -3.89 -0.62
CA ASP A 319 1.23 -3.81 -1.51
C ASP A 319 1.95 -2.45 -1.41
N SER A 320 1.23 -1.39 -1.06
CA SER A 320 1.77 -0.05 -0.86
C SER A 320 2.48 0.17 0.47
N ARG A 321 2.29 -0.70 1.48
CA ARG A 321 2.94 -0.55 2.80
C ARG A 321 4.45 -0.49 2.66
N GLY A 322 5.03 -1.38 1.86
CA GLY A 322 6.46 -1.41 1.60
C GLY A 322 6.96 -0.16 0.84
N VAL A 323 6.14 0.46 0.01
CA VAL A 323 6.47 1.71 -0.70
C VAL A 323 6.60 2.85 0.29
N TYR A 324 5.59 3.04 1.15
CA TYR A 324 5.61 4.09 2.16
C TYR A 324 6.67 3.88 3.24
N ALA A 325 6.91 2.64 3.66
CA ALA A 325 8.00 2.31 4.57
C ALA A 325 9.37 2.76 4.01
N ARG A 326 9.61 2.60 2.70
CA ARG A 326 10.82 3.10 2.06
C ARG A 326 10.85 4.62 1.96
N LEU A 327 9.73 5.26 1.61
CA LEU A 327 9.64 6.73 1.56
C LEU A 327 9.93 7.37 2.93
N ARG A 328 9.48 6.75 4.03
CA ARG A 328 9.74 7.20 5.40
C ARG A 328 11.22 7.16 5.80
N LEU A 329 12.07 6.39 5.11
CA LEU A 329 13.52 6.43 5.32
C LEU A 329 14.13 7.79 4.89
N TYR A 330 13.43 8.53 4.04
CA TYR A 330 13.87 9.81 3.48
C TYR A 330 13.09 11.00 4.05
N ASP A 331 11.81 10.82 4.37
CA ASP A 331 11.01 11.79 5.11
C ASP A 331 10.27 11.09 6.26
N GLU A 332 10.80 11.23 7.48
CA GLU A 332 10.22 10.62 8.69
C GLU A 332 8.77 11.07 8.95
N ASN A 333 8.34 12.23 8.40
CA ASN A 333 6.98 12.74 8.56
C ASN A 333 6.00 12.24 7.48
N GLN A 334 6.48 11.51 6.47
CA GLN A 334 5.63 10.98 5.41
C GLN A 334 4.62 9.99 6.02
N PRO A 335 3.30 10.27 5.98
CA PRO A 335 2.31 9.31 6.46
C PRO A 335 2.35 8.04 5.60
N ASN A 336 2.19 6.88 6.25
CA ASN A 336 1.95 5.62 5.56
C ASN A 336 0.47 5.49 5.23
N LEU A 337 0.09 5.82 3.98
CA LEU A 337 -1.31 5.76 3.58
C LEU A 337 -1.86 4.33 3.53
N ALA A 338 -1.00 3.33 3.34
CA ALA A 338 -1.42 1.92 3.36
C ALA A 338 -1.96 1.52 4.74
N GLU A 339 -1.24 1.92 5.79
CA GLU A 339 -1.64 1.72 7.19
C GLU A 339 -2.94 2.47 7.49
N GLN A 340 -3.06 3.74 7.07
CA GLN A 340 -4.29 4.52 7.30
C GLN A 340 -5.51 3.92 6.59
N ASN A 341 -5.35 3.46 5.36
CA ASN A 341 -6.41 2.83 4.57
C ASN A 341 -6.82 1.46 5.17
N ALA A 342 -5.84 0.66 5.61
CA ALA A 342 -6.09 -0.61 6.30
C ALA A 342 -6.85 -0.38 7.61
N ALA A 343 -6.36 0.53 8.47
CA ALA A 343 -7.01 0.87 9.73
C ALA A 343 -8.45 1.38 9.52
N TYR A 344 -8.68 2.15 8.45
CA TYR A 344 -10.02 2.59 8.08
C TYR A 344 -10.94 1.42 7.74
N LEU A 345 -10.52 0.48 6.88
CA LEU A 345 -11.34 -0.68 6.53
C LEU A 345 -11.65 -1.59 7.74
N VAL A 346 -10.65 -1.86 8.58
CA VAL A 346 -10.84 -2.68 9.80
C VAL A 346 -11.90 -2.04 10.71
N ASN A 347 -11.82 -0.72 10.92
CA ASN A 347 -12.80 0.01 11.72
C ASN A 347 -14.19 0.07 11.06
N GLN A 348 -14.28 0.20 9.74
CA GLN A 348 -15.56 0.23 9.04
C GLN A 348 -16.30 -1.10 9.12
N VAL A 349 -15.60 -2.22 8.90
CA VAL A 349 -16.18 -3.56 9.08
C VAL A 349 -16.51 -3.81 10.56
N GLY A 350 -15.62 -3.43 11.47
CA GLY A 350 -15.85 -3.54 12.91
C GLY A 350 -17.01 -2.70 13.45
N GLY A 351 -17.36 -1.62 12.75
CA GLY A 351 -18.49 -0.75 13.07
C GLY A 351 -19.84 -1.19 12.52
N GLN A 352 -19.91 -2.28 11.75
CA GLN A 352 -21.18 -2.76 11.19
C GLN A 352 -22.10 -3.34 12.28
N GLU A 353 -23.36 -2.89 12.31
CA GLU A 353 -24.37 -3.40 13.26
C GLU A 353 -24.91 -4.79 12.87
N GLU A 354 -24.94 -5.09 11.57
CA GLU A 354 -25.35 -6.38 11.01
C GLU A 354 -24.34 -6.83 9.94
N PRO A 355 -24.11 -8.14 9.75
CA PRO A 355 -23.23 -8.64 8.69
C PRO A 355 -23.68 -8.16 7.31
N PHE A 356 -22.74 -7.63 6.53
CA PHE A 356 -22.98 -7.27 5.14
C PHE A 356 -22.55 -8.42 4.19
N PRO A 357 -23.32 -8.74 3.14
CA PRO A 357 -22.97 -9.80 2.19
C PRO A 357 -21.88 -9.33 1.21
N PHE A 358 -20.66 -9.16 1.71
CA PHE A 358 -19.50 -8.88 0.86
C PHE A 358 -19.24 -10.04 -0.12
N PHE A 359 -18.67 -9.70 -1.27
CA PHE A 359 -18.17 -10.70 -2.21
C PHE A 359 -16.90 -11.35 -1.68
N ASP A 360 -16.65 -12.61 -2.06
CA ASP A 360 -15.51 -13.37 -1.54
C ASP A 360 -14.17 -12.76 -1.97
N GLU A 361 -14.10 -12.15 -3.16
CA GLU A 361 -12.93 -11.39 -3.61
C GLU A 361 -12.53 -10.29 -2.62
N TYR A 362 -13.51 -9.66 -1.95
CA TYR A 362 -13.24 -8.61 -0.94
C TYR A 362 -12.84 -9.21 0.41
N ARG A 363 -13.41 -10.37 0.76
CA ARG A 363 -13.03 -11.11 1.99
C ARG A 363 -11.59 -11.61 1.93
N VAL A 364 -11.11 -12.00 0.74
CA VAL A 364 -9.70 -12.31 0.52
C VAL A 364 -8.81 -11.11 0.84
N VAL A 365 -9.21 -9.89 0.47
CA VAL A 365 -8.47 -8.66 0.84
C VAL A 365 -8.48 -8.43 2.35
N PHE A 366 -9.60 -8.69 3.04
CA PHE A 366 -9.67 -8.58 4.49
C PHE A 366 -8.70 -9.57 5.17
N THR A 367 -8.58 -10.77 4.62
CA THR A 367 -7.59 -11.75 5.04
C THR A 367 -6.16 -11.29 4.76
N ASP A 368 -5.88 -10.77 3.57
CA ASP A 368 -4.55 -10.23 3.20
C ASP A 368 -4.14 -9.09 4.14
N ILE A 369 -5.06 -8.19 4.50
CA ILE A 369 -4.83 -7.14 5.51
C ILE A 369 -4.55 -7.77 6.88
N THR A 370 -5.34 -8.76 7.31
CA THR A 370 -5.12 -9.42 8.62
C THR A 370 -3.75 -10.10 8.70
N GLU A 371 -3.29 -10.73 7.61
CA GLU A 371 -1.97 -11.37 7.54
C GLU A 371 -0.84 -10.33 7.56
N GLU A 372 -0.95 -9.27 6.75
CA GLU A 372 0.07 -8.22 6.66
C GLU A 372 0.26 -7.47 7.99
N TYR A 373 -0.83 -7.27 8.72
CA TYR A 373 -0.88 -6.53 9.98
C TYR A 373 -1.11 -7.46 11.19
N TRP A 374 -0.68 -8.73 11.10
CA TRP A 374 -0.85 -9.70 12.19
C TRP A 374 -0.23 -9.24 13.51
N ASP A 375 0.98 -8.69 13.47
CA ASP A 375 1.67 -8.18 14.66
C ASP A 375 0.91 -7.01 15.31
N ASP A 376 0.17 -6.23 14.50
CA ASP A 376 -0.65 -5.12 14.98
C ASP A 376 -1.94 -5.60 15.63
N LEU A 377 -2.55 -6.66 15.09
CA LEU A 377 -3.64 -7.38 15.74
C LEU A 377 -3.18 -7.94 17.08
N VAL A 378 -2.04 -8.64 17.11
CA VAL A 378 -1.45 -9.20 18.34
C VAL A 378 -1.14 -8.09 19.34
N TYR A 379 -0.57 -6.96 18.91
CA TYR A 379 -0.31 -5.81 19.77
C TYR A 379 -1.60 -5.22 20.35
N SER A 380 -2.64 -5.08 19.53
CA SER A 380 -3.94 -4.57 19.96
C SER A 380 -4.56 -5.46 21.01
N MET A 381 -4.50 -6.78 20.80
CA MET A 381 -4.94 -7.79 21.76
C MET A 381 -4.04 -7.82 23.00
N GLY A 382 -2.74 -7.56 22.85
CA GLY A 382 -1.77 -7.58 23.93
C GLY A 382 -1.75 -6.34 24.82
N SER A 383 -2.53 -5.30 24.49
CA SER A 383 -2.49 -4.00 25.16
C SER A 383 -3.59 -3.86 26.23
N PRO A 384 -3.29 -3.97 27.55
CA PRO A 384 -4.32 -4.04 28.58
C PRO A 384 -5.21 -2.79 28.68
N GLY A 385 -4.60 -1.62 28.52
CA GLY A 385 -5.26 -0.31 28.51
C GLY A 385 -5.93 0.05 27.19
N GLY A 386 -5.88 -0.83 26.19
CA GLY A 386 -6.29 -0.55 24.81
C GLY A 386 -5.18 0.10 23.99
N VAL A 387 -5.52 0.50 22.77
CA VAL A 387 -4.62 1.14 21.81
C VAL A 387 -5.07 2.57 21.49
N SER A 388 -4.12 3.40 21.10
CA SER A 388 -4.33 4.77 20.60
C SER A 388 -3.30 5.03 19.51
N ASP A 389 -3.60 5.93 18.56
CA ASP A 389 -2.66 6.35 17.50
C ASP A 389 -1.29 6.71 18.09
N ASN A 390 -0.35 5.77 18.01
CA ASN A 390 0.98 5.92 18.57
C ASN A 390 1.94 6.35 17.45
N PRO A 391 2.36 7.63 17.38
CA PRO A 391 3.26 8.09 16.33
C PRO A 391 4.66 7.46 16.42
N GLY A 392 5.00 6.79 17.54
CA GLY A 392 6.26 6.08 17.73
C GLY A 392 6.24 4.60 17.34
N ARG A 393 5.10 4.07 16.88
CA ARG A 393 4.96 2.69 16.40
C ARG A 393 4.62 2.68 14.92
N ASP A 394 5.30 1.82 14.16
CA ASP A 394 4.91 1.51 12.78
C ASP A 394 3.77 0.49 12.80
N GLY A 395 2.80 0.62 11.89
CA GLY A 395 1.64 -0.26 11.81
C GLY A 395 0.32 0.45 12.14
N ILE A 396 -0.72 -0.35 12.40
CA ILE A 396 -2.07 0.15 12.65
C ILE A 396 -2.53 -0.11 14.09
N GLU A 397 -3.24 0.85 14.67
CA GLU A 397 -3.77 0.78 16.04
C GLU A 397 -5.29 0.74 15.98
N VAL A 398 -5.87 -0.46 16.10
CA VAL A 398 -7.31 -0.67 15.97
C VAL A 398 -7.85 -1.45 17.17
N ASP A 399 -9.06 -1.10 17.60
CA ASP A 399 -9.68 -1.76 18.75
C ASP A 399 -9.81 -3.27 18.50
N PRO A 400 -9.48 -4.12 19.48
CA PRO A 400 -9.54 -5.58 19.32
C PRO A 400 -10.90 -6.11 18.87
N SER A 401 -11.99 -5.43 19.24
CA SER A 401 -13.34 -5.80 18.80
C SER A 401 -13.55 -5.60 17.30
N ALA A 402 -12.98 -4.52 16.74
CA ALA A 402 -13.00 -4.28 15.30
C ALA A 402 -12.12 -5.29 14.56
N TRP A 403 -10.95 -5.63 15.11
CA TRP A 403 -10.13 -6.72 14.60
C TRP A 403 -10.87 -8.05 14.54
N GLN A 404 -11.54 -8.45 15.63
CA GLN A 404 -12.28 -9.70 15.67
C GLN A 404 -13.41 -9.73 14.63
N ALA A 405 -14.15 -8.63 14.48
CA ALA A 405 -15.20 -8.52 13.47
C ALA A 405 -14.62 -8.62 12.05
N PHE A 406 -13.48 -7.98 11.79
CA PHE A 406 -12.79 -8.03 10.51
C PHE A 406 -12.28 -9.43 10.16
N VAL A 407 -11.64 -10.11 11.12
CA VAL A 407 -11.23 -11.52 11.01
C VAL A 407 -12.44 -12.40 10.73
N THR A 408 -13.55 -12.19 11.44
CA THR A 408 -14.78 -12.96 11.25
C THR A 408 -15.35 -12.79 9.84
N GLU A 409 -15.33 -11.57 9.30
CA GLU A 409 -15.77 -11.33 7.92
C GLU A 409 -14.85 -12.01 6.89
N GLY A 410 -13.53 -11.93 7.07
CA GLY A 410 -12.58 -12.66 6.21
C GLY A 410 -12.83 -14.18 6.23
N MET A 411 -13.09 -14.75 7.41
CA MET A 411 -13.37 -16.18 7.59
C MET A 411 -14.69 -16.67 6.99
N ARG A 412 -15.57 -15.80 6.49
CA ARG A 412 -16.77 -16.23 5.75
C ARG A 412 -16.40 -16.80 4.38
N ASP A 413 -15.23 -16.46 3.85
CA ASP A 413 -14.62 -17.16 2.72
C ASP A 413 -13.85 -18.41 3.21
N PRO A 414 -14.11 -19.61 2.67
CA PRO A 414 -13.50 -20.85 3.16
C PRO A 414 -11.96 -20.88 3.09
N ASP A 415 -11.38 -20.40 1.99
CA ASP A 415 -9.93 -20.39 1.77
C ASP A 415 -9.25 -19.42 2.74
N SER A 416 -9.85 -18.24 2.92
CA SER A 416 -9.48 -17.26 3.94
C SER A 416 -9.55 -17.82 5.36
N ALA A 417 -10.62 -18.55 5.70
CA ALA A 417 -10.75 -19.18 7.02
C ALA A 417 -9.63 -20.18 7.28
N ALA A 418 -9.25 -20.94 6.25
CA ALA A 418 -8.16 -21.89 6.29
C ALA A 418 -6.80 -21.20 6.55
N ARG A 419 -6.51 -20.14 5.80
CA ARG A 419 -5.30 -19.32 5.93
C ARG A 419 -5.17 -18.68 7.32
N LEU A 420 -6.22 -18.01 7.78
CA LEU A 420 -6.26 -17.33 9.06
C LEU A 420 -6.11 -18.31 10.24
N HIS A 421 -6.72 -19.49 10.13
CA HIS A 421 -6.51 -20.54 11.13
C HIS A 421 -5.08 -21.08 11.13
N GLN A 422 -4.46 -21.27 9.96
CA GLN A 422 -3.05 -21.69 9.90
C GLN A 422 -2.13 -20.65 10.54
N MET A 423 -2.35 -19.36 10.27
CA MET A 423 -1.59 -18.28 10.89
C MET A 423 -1.73 -18.27 12.42
N MET A 424 -2.95 -18.37 12.94
CA MET A 424 -3.19 -18.48 14.38
C MET A 424 -2.55 -19.74 14.98
N TYR A 425 -2.68 -20.90 14.32
CA TYR A 425 -2.08 -22.15 14.77
C TYR A 425 -0.55 -22.06 14.87
N THR A 426 0.11 -21.49 13.85
CA THR A 426 1.56 -21.28 13.85
C THR A 426 1.97 -20.30 14.94
N TRP A 427 1.31 -19.15 15.04
CA TRP A 427 1.59 -18.14 16.07
C TRP A 427 1.46 -18.72 17.49
N TYR A 428 0.37 -19.44 17.77
CA TYR A 428 0.12 -20.02 19.08
C TYR A 428 1.15 -21.10 19.44
N GLY A 429 1.56 -21.92 18.47
CA GLY A 429 2.63 -22.90 18.64
C GLY A 429 4.00 -22.26 18.94
N ASP A 430 4.34 -21.18 18.24
CA ASP A 430 5.58 -20.43 18.45
C ASP A 430 5.58 -19.72 19.81
N TYR A 431 4.45 -19.12 20.21
CA TYR A 431 4.26 -18.50 21.52
C TYR A 431 4.51 -19.51 22.65
N ILE A 432 3.84 -20.67 22.63
CA ILE A 432 4.00 -21.71 23.66
C ILE A 432 5.45 -22.22 23.73
N GLN A 433 6.10 -22.43 22.58
CA GLN A 433 7.50 -22.86 22.56
C GLN A 433 8.44 -21.79 23.14
N GLY A 434 8.14 -20.52 22.93
CA GLY A 434 8.88 -19.39 23.49
C GLY A 434 8.73 -19.23 25.00
N SER A 435 7.53 -19.47 25.54
CA SER A 435 7.21 -19.28 26.97
C SER A 435 7.70 -20.40 27.90
N ALA A 436 8.25 -21.51 27.38
CA ALA A 436 8.67 -22.69 28.14
C ALA A 436 9.90 -22.50 29.08
N GLY A 437 10.31 -21.26 29.35
CA GLY A 437 11.53 -20.90 30.10
C GLY A 437 11.32 -20.04 31.36
N SER A 438 10.09 -19.77 31.79
CA SER A 438 9.79 -18.94 32.97
C SER A 438 10.21 -19.61 34.29
N GLU A 439 10.77 -18.85 35.25
CA GLU A 439 11.26 -19.38 36.53
C GLU A 439 10.12 -19.59 37.55
N ASN A 440 9.13 -18.68 37.59
CA ASN A 440 7.96 -18.71 38.47
C ASN A 440 6.66 -19.12 37.74
N GLY A 441 6.62 -19.01 36.41
CA GLY A 441 5.46 -19.37 35.60
C GLY A 441 4.36 -18.30 35.52
N ASN A 442 4.51 -17.17 36.23
CA ASN A 442 3.55 -16.06 36.24
C ASN A 442 4.15 -14.73 35.74
N GLU A 443 5.44 -14.71 35.37
CA GLU A 443 6.10 -13.52 34.83
C GLU A 443 5.49 -13.04 33.51
N HIS A 444 4.81 -13.96 32.82
CA HIS A 444 4.13 -13.78 31.54
C HIS A 444 2.63 -14.04 31.67
N PHE A 445 2.04 -13.88 32.86
CA PHE A 445 0.64 -14.22 33.10
C PHE A 445 -0.34 -13.43 32.21
N TRP A 446 -0.02 -12.18 31.88
CA TRP A 446 -0.79 -11.40 30.90
C TRP A 446 -0.63 -11.95 29.49
N ASP A 447 0.60 -12.24 29.09
CA ASP A 447 0.89 -12.79 27.75
C ASP A 447 0.17 -14.14 27.56
N ASP A 448 0.14 -14.98 28.59
CA ASP A 448 -0.58 -16.25 28.60
C ASP A 448 -2.09 -16.02 28.48
N LEU A 449 -2.64 -15.03 29.19
CA LEU A 449 -4.03 -14.63 29.05
C LEU A 449 -4.32 -14.16 27.62
N VAL A 450 -3.47 -13.33 27.02
CA VAL A 450 -3.61 -12.84 25.64
C VAL A 450 -3.61 -14.00 24.65
N SER A 451 -2.71 -14.98 24.81
CA SER A 451 -2.67 -16.16 23.93
C SER A 451 -3.97 -16.98 23.98
N GLN A 452 -4.52 -17.19 25.18
CA GLN A 452 -5.78 -17.90 25.37
C GLN A 452 -6.96 -17.11 24.80
N GLN A 453 -6.93 -15.79 24.96
CA GLN A 453 -7.96 -14.91 24.44
C GLN A 453 -7.93 -14.78 22.92
N MET A 454 -6.74 -14.76 22.30
CA MET A 454 -6.62 -14.83 20.85
C MET A 454 -7.19 -16.13 20.31
N ALA A 455 -6.87 -17.27 20.93
CA ALA A 455 -7.46 -18.56 20.58
C ALA A 455 -9.00 -18.54 20.75
N ALA A 456 -9.50 -17.92 21.83
CA ALA A 456 -10.93 -17.78 22.09
C ALA A 456 -11.64 -16.86 21.07
N ALA A 457 -11.02 -15.74 20.70
CA ALA A 457 -11.55 -14.79 19.72
C ALA A 457 -11.69 -15.47 18.35
N PHE A 458 -10.64 -16.18 17.90
CA PHE A 458 -10.65 -16.97 16.68
C PHE A 458 -11.69 -18.09 16.73
N GLN A 459 -11.81 -18.80 17.86
CA GLN A 459 -12.87 -19.80 18.03
C GLN A 459 -14.26 -19.15 18.00
N GLY A 460 -14.44 -17.95 18.52
CA GLY A 460 -15.68 -17.18 18.43
C GLY A 460 -16.05 -16.78 16.99
N SER A 461 -15.04 -16.42 16.18
CA SER A 461 -15.22 -16.17 14.74
C SER A 461 -15.64 -17.45 14.01
N TRP A 462 -15.00 -18.59 14.31
CA TRP A 462 -15.42 -19.90 13.82
C TRP A 462 -16.85 -20.25 14.22
N ASP A 463 -17.23 -20.03 15.49
CA ASP A 463 -18.58 -20.27 15.98
C ASP A 463 -19.63 -19.49 15.19
N THR A 464 -19.30 -18.25 14.84
CA THR A 464 -20.16 -17.36 14.04
C THR A 464 -20.31 -17.90 12.62
N VAL A 465 -19.20 -18.09 11.91
CA VAL A 465 -19.19 -18.55 10.51
C VAL A 465 -19.85 -19.93 10.37
N LEU A 466 -19.48 -20.89 11.23
CA LEU A 466 -20.08 -22.23 11.22
C LEU A 466 -21.58 -22.18 11.51
N GLY A 467 -22.01 -21.29 12.41
CA GLY A 467 -23.43 -21.08 12.71
C GLY A 467 -24.23 -20.56 11.51
N GLU A 468 -23.63 -19.68 10.71
CA GLU A 468 -24.20 -19.10 9.49
C GLU A 468 -24.31 -20.13 8.35
N ILE A 469 -23.25 -20.88 8.06
CA ILE A 469 -23.24 -21.86 6.97
C ILE A 469 -24.03 -23.13 7.32
N ALA A 470 -24.21 -23.46 8.59
CA ALA A 470 -24.73 -24.77 8.98
C ALA A 470 -26.21 -25.01 8.63
N ASP A 471 -26.94 -24.01 8.15
CA ASP A 471 -28.31 -24.20 7.63
C ASP A 471 -28.36 -24.43 6.10
N ASP A 472 -27.26 -24.22 5.38
CA ASP A 472 -27.15 -24.39 3.93
C ASP A 472 -26.24 -25.58 3.57
N GLU A 473 -26.83 -26.62 2.99
CA GLU A 473 -26.10 -27.84 2.63
C GLU A 473 -25.05 -27.61 1.54
N ALA A 474 -25.32 -26.76 0.56
CA ALA A 474 -24.38 -26.46 -0.51
C ALA A 474 -23.22 -25.62 0.03
N ALA A 475 -23.50 -24.61 0.86
CA ALA A 475 -22.47 -23.82 1.51
C ALA A 475 -21.59 -24.68 2.43
N ARG A 476 -22.18 -25.63 3.19
CA ARG A 476 -21.39 -26.59 3.99
C ARG A 476 -20.49 -27.47 3.13
N GLU A 477 -21.00 -27.99 2.01
CA GLU A 477 -20.23 -28.87 1.11
C GLU A 477 -19.03 -28.13 0.51
N GLU A 478 -19.25 -26.92 0.01
CA GLU A 478 -18.21 -26.04 -0.51
C GLU A 478 -17.18 -25.71 0.58
N PHE A 479 -17.64 -25.29 1.75
CA PHE A 479 -16.77 -24.92 2.87
C PHE A 479 -15.90 -26.09 3.34
N ILE A 480 -16.48 -27.28 3.50
CA ILE A 480 -15.72 -28.49 3.86
C ILE A 480 -14.72 -28.86 2.75
N GLY A 481 -15.14 -28.76 1.48
CA GLY A 481 -14.30 -29.05 0.32
C GLY A 481 -13.03 -28.20 0.31
N SER A 482 -13.18 -26.88 0.42
CA SER A 482 -12.06 -25.93 0.47
C SER A 482 -11.11 -26.20 1.63
N LEU A 483 -11.63 -26.46 2.84
CA LEU A 483 -10.78 -26.80 3.97
C LEU A 483 -9.96 -28.08 3.72
N VAL A 484 -10.56 -29.12 3.14
CA VAL A 484 -9.86 -30.37 2.79
C VAL A 484 -8.78 -30.12 1.75
N ASP A 485 -9.08 -29.33 0.71
CA ASP A 485 -8.12 -28.99 -0.34
C ASP A 485 -6.94 -28.16 0.18
N PHE A 486 -7.20 -27.30 1.17
CA PHE A 486 -6.16 -26.58 1.91
C PHE A 486 -5.35 -27.49 2.88
N GLY A 487 -5.84 -28.71 3.14
CA GLY A 487 -5.13 -29.72 3.93
C GLY A 487 -5.60 -29.87 5.38
N PHE A 488 -6.78 -29.35 5.73
CA PHE A 488 -7.35 -29.56 7.06
C PHE A 488 -7.64 -31.04 7.34
N SER A 489 -7.13 -31.52 8.47
CA SER A 489 -7.42 -32.86 8.97
C SER A 489 -8.72 -32.86 9.77
N LEU A 490 -9.84 -33.07 9.08
CA LEU A 490 -11.17 -33.04 9.67
C LEU A 490 -11.42 -34.15 10.72
N VAL A 491 -12.30 -33.86 11.67
CA VAL A 491 -12.75 -34.81 12.70
C VAL A 491 -14.28 -34.81 12.72
N PRO A 492 -14.94 -35.89 12.25
CA PRO A 492 -14.38 -37.11 11.66
C PRO A 492 -13.68 -36.85 10.31
N PRO A 493 -12.74 -37.71 9.91
CA PRO A 493 -11.95 -37.53 8.68
C PRO A 493 -12.72 -37.80 7.38
N ASP A 494 -14.03 -38.05 7.48
CA ASP A 494 -14.91 -38.31 6.34
C ASP A 494 -15.79 -37.07 6.09
N PRO A 495 -15.55 -36.31 5.00
CA PRO A 495 -16.35 -35.14 4.63
C PRO A 495 -17.84 -35.45 4.50
N GLN A 496 -18.20 -36.61 3.96
CA GLN A 496 -19.60 -36.99 3.82
C GLN A 496 -20.25 -37.22 5.19
N ALA A 497 -19.50 -37.76 6.14
CA ALA A 497 -20.00 -37.95 7.50
C ALA A 497 -20.29 -36.60 8.18
N LEU A 498 -19.53 -35.54 7.88
CA LEU A 498 -19.81 -34.18 8.36
C LEU A 498 -21.05 -33.56 7.71
N LEU A 499 -21.24 -33.78 6.41
CA LEU A 499 -22.43 -33.31 5.69
C LEU A 499 -23.72 -34.01 6.14
N ASP A 500 -23.62 -35.28 6.49
CA ASP A 500 -24.74 -36.09 6.98
C ASP A 500 -25.12 -35.76 8.44
N MET A 501 -24.32 -34.95 9.16
CA MET A 501 -24.60 -34.55 10.53
C MET A 501 -25.72 -33.51 10.60
N GLY A 502 -26.48 -33.54 11.71
CA GLY A 502 -27.34 -32.41 12.07
C GLY A 502 -26.49 -31.18 12.44
N LYS A 503 -27.03 -29.97 12.25
CA LYS A 503 -26.39 -28.67 12.52
C LYS A 503 -25.48 -28.66 13.76
N ASP A 504 -26.03 -28.97 14.92
CA ASP A 504 -25.29 -28.90 16.19
C ASP A 504 -24.09 -29.87 16.20
N ALA A 505 -24.26 -31.08 15.64
CA ALA A 505 -23.20 -32.08 15.57
C ALA A 505 -22.11 -31.72 14.55
N PHE A 506 -22.48 -31.08 13.43
CA PHE A 506 -21.52 -30.54 12.46
C PHE A 506 -20.67 -29.43 13.10
N ILE A 507 -21.33 -28.45 13.73
CA ILE A 507 -20.67 -27.35 14.43
C ILE A 507 -19.71 -27.90 15.49
N ASP A 508 -20.16 -28.82 16.35
CA ASP A 508 -19.33 -29.43 17.38
C ASP A 508 -18.13 -30.20 16.79
N ALA A 509 -18.33 -30.92 15.69
CA ALA A 509 -17.27 -31.67 15.02
C ALA A 509 -16.18 -30.73 14.46
N MET A 510 -16.59 -29.66 13.78
CA MET A 510 -15.68 -28.64 13.24
C MET A 510 -14.92 -27.90 14.35
N LYS A 511 -15.62 -27.49 15.42
CA LYS A 511 -14.96 -26.89 16.60
C LYS A 511 -13.93 -27.85 17.20
N ASN A 512 -14.26 -29.13 17.33
CA ASN A 512 -13.30 -30.12 17.82
C ASN A 512 -12.07 -30.24 16.91
N THR A 513 -12.22 -30.17 15.60
CA THR A 513 -11.08 -30.11 14.67
C THR A 513 -10.18 -28.89 14.95
N ILE A 514 -10.79 -27.71 15.06
CA ILE A 514 -10.09 -26.44 15.32
C ILE A 514 -9.38 -26.48 16.67
N THR A 515 -10.09 -26.86 17.74
CA THR A 515 -9.52 -26.97 19.09
C THR A 515 -8.42 -28.02 19.16
N GLN A 516 -8.57 -29.18 18.50
CA GLN A 516 -7.52 -30.20 18.48
C GLN A 516 -6.26 -29.72 17.78
N ALA A 517 -6.38 -28.92 16.72
CA ALA A 517 -5.22 -28.30 16.08
C ALA A 517 -4.47 -27.44 17.12
N ILE A 518 -5.15 -26.52 17.79
CA ILE A 518 -4.56 -25.65 18.84
C ILE A 518 -3.90 -26.48 19.96
N VAL A 519 -4.56 -27.52 20.45
CA VAL A 519 -4.05 -28.42 21.50
C VAL A 519 -2.79 -29.17 21.07
N ASN A 520 -2.74 -29.61 19.81
CA ASN A 520 -1.57 -30.29 19.27
C ASN A 520 -0.37 -29.33 19.15
N ALA A 521 -0.61 -28.06 18.84
CA ALA A 521 0.43 -27.03 18.86
C ALA A 521 1.03 -26.83 20.27
N GLY A 522 0.20 -26.95 21.31
CA GLY A 522 0.61 -26.84 22.72
C GLY A 522 1.18 -28.12 23.35
N GLY A 523 1.61 -29.12 22.57
CA GLY A 523 2.22 -30.34 23.11
C GLY A 523 1.26 -31.28 23.86
N GLY A 524 -0.06 -31.11 23.68
CA GLY A 524 -1.08 -32.00 24.24
C GLY A 524 -1.60 -31.59 25.63
N GLU A 525 -1.31 -30.38 26.10
CA GLU A 525 -2.01 -29.80 27.24
C GLU A 525 -3.47 -29.52 26.86
N ALA A 526 -4.40 -29.82 27.78
CA ALA A 526 -5.82 -29.65 27.51
C ALA A 526 -6.10 -28.18 27.12
N PRO A 527 -7.02 -27.93 26.17
CA PRO A 527 -7.32 -26.56 25.79
C PRO A 527 -7.81 -25.82 27.05
N PRO A 528 -7.26 -24.64 27.36
CA PRO A 528 -7.77 -23.84 28.47
C PRO A 528 -9.27 -23.59 28.28
N GLU A 529 -9.99 -23.32 29.37
CA GLU A 529 -11.37 -22.85 29.24
C GLU A 529 -11.34 -21.49 28.54
N LEU A 530 -11.63 -21.49 27.24
CA LEU A 530 -11.63 -20.30 26.41
C LEU A 530 -12.77 -19.39 26.85
N SER A 531 -12.43 -18.23 27.43
CA SER A 531 -13.36 -17.16 27.74
C SER A 531 -13.56 -16.29 26.50
N TYR A 532 -14.82 -16.06 26.10
CA TYR A 532 -15.17 -15.27 24.92
C TYR A 532 -15.39 -13.78 25.22
N ASP A 533 -15.14 -13.34 26.46
CA ASP A 533 -15.43 -11.97 26.93
C ASP A 533 -14.15 -11.14 27.05
N PHE A 534 -13.45 -11.00 25.92
CA PHE A 534 -12.13 -10.40 25.82
C PHE A 534 -12.06 -8.97 26.37
N ALA A 535 -13.03 -8.14 25.98
CA ALA A 535 -13.09 -6.74 26.40
C ALA A 535 -13.26 -6.60 27.93
N ASN A 536 -13.94 -7.55 28.59
CA ASN A 536 -14.06 -7.53 30.04
C ASN A 536 -12.82 -8.09 30.75
N ALA A 537 -12.06 -9.00 30.14
CA ALA A 537 -10.79 -9.46 30.68
C ALA A 537 -9.77 -8.30 30.79
N HIS A 538 -9.62 -7.49 29.74
CA HIS A 538 -8.78 -6.28 29.75
C HIS A 538 -9.20 -5.31 30.86
N LYS A 539 -10.50 -5.01 30.95
CA LYS A 539 -11.04 -4.10 31.96
C LYS A 539 -10.83 -4.64 33.37
N THR A 540 -11.01 -5.93 33.58
CA THR A 540 -10.79 -6.58 34.88
C THR A 540 -9.32 -6.56 35.27
N TRP A 541 -8.42 -6.71 34.30
CA TRP A 541 -6.97 -6.66 34.51
C TRP A 541 -6.56 -5.27 34.95
N VAL A 542 -6.89 -4.27 34.14
CA VAL A 542 -6.61 -2.87 34.41
C VAL A 542 -7.21 -2.44 35.75
N ALA A 543 -8.48 -2.75 36.02
CA ALA A 543 -9.12 -2.37 37.27
C ALA A 543 -8.44 -3.02 38.49
N THR A 544 -7.99 -4.28 38.37
CA THR A 544 -7.29 -4.99 39.44
C THR A 544 -5.88 -4.44 39.63
N ALA A 545 -5.08 -4.31 38.57
CA ALA A 545 -3.72 -3.78 38.61
C ALA A 545 -3.68 -2.38 39.25
N VAL A 546 -4.53 -1.47 38.79
CA VAL A 546 -4.62 -0.10 39.31
C VAL A 546 -5.05 -0.08 40.77
N ALA A 547 -6.04 -0.88 41.15
CA ALA A 547 -6.53 -0.92 42.53
C ALA A 547 -5.47 -1.46 43.51
N GLU A 548 -4.77 -2.53 43.12
CA GLU A 548 -3.76 -3.18 43.98
C GLU A 548 -2.49 -2.35 44.10
N TYR A 549 -2.04 -1.70 43.01
CA TYR A 549 -0.94 -0.75 43.07
C TYR A 549 -1.25 0.44 43.98
N ASN A 550 -2.40 1.09 43.77
CA ASN A 550 -2.79 2.26 44.57
C ASN A 550 -3.07 1.91 46.04
N ALA A 551 -3.31 0.63 46.37
CA ALA A 551 -3.38 0.14 47.74
C ALA A 551 -2.00 -0.09 48.38
N GLY A 552 -0.92 -0.06 47.60
CA GLY A 552 0.44 -0.38 48.02
C GLY A 552 0.68 -1.86 48.25
N SER A 553 -0.05 -2.73 47.52
CA SER A 553 -0.04 -4.18 47.74
C SER A 553 0.98 -4.94 46.89
N VAL A 554 1.52 -4.33 45.82
CA VAL A 554 2.40 -5.01 44.85
C VAL A 554 3.83 -5.08 45.39
N ASP A 555 4.30 -6.31 45.62
CA ASP A 555 5.68 -6.56 46.07
C ASP A 555 6.65 -6.60 44.87
N PRO A 556 7.91 -6.15 45.03
CA PRO A 556 8.93 -6.32 43.99
C PRO A 556 9.20 -7.79 43.64
N TYR A 557 9.47 -8.04 42.36
CA TYR A 557 9.81 -9.35 41.83
C TYR A 557 11.25 -9.39 41.32
N ASN A 558 11.96 -10.50 41.54
CA ASN A 558 13.34 -10.68 41.04
C ASN A 558 13.38 -11.93 40.17
N ASP A 559 13.69 -11.76 38.90
CA ASP A 559 13.72 -12.83 37.89
C ASP A 559 15.07 -13.57 37.80
N GLY A 560 15.98 -13.29 38.74
CA GLY A 560 17.35 -13.80 38.79
C GLY A 560 18.41 -12.81 38.30
N ASP A 561 18.05 -11.85 37.43
CA ASP A 561 18.95 -10.88 36.82
C ASP A 561 18.58 -9.43 37.16
N VAL A 562 17.28 -9.11 37.16
CA VAL A 562 16.71 -7.77 37.38
C VAL A 562 15.67 -7.84 38.51
N THR A 563 15.56 -6.74 39.26
CA THR A 563 14.46 -6.57 40.22
C THR A 563 13.46 -5.60 39.62
N TRP A 564 12.25 -6.10 39.40
CA TRP A 564 11.08 -5.40 38.90
C TRP A 564 10.27 -4.88 40.08
N GLU A 565 9.92 -3.60 40.07
CA GLU A 565 9.25 -2.95 41.21
C GLU A 565 7.84 -2.46 40.85
N ALA A 566 7.37 -2.68 39.61
CA ALA A 566 6.15 -2.09 39.07
C ALA A 566 6.05 -0.57 39.34
N ASP A 567 7.18 0.15 39.28
CA ASP A 567 7.24 1.61 39.50
C ASP A 567 6.74 2.37 38.26
N PRO A 568 5.59 3.06 38.32
CA PRO A 568 5.07 3.84 37.22
C PRO A 568 6.07 4.89 36.71
N SER A 569 6.86 5.49 37.59
CA SER A 569 7.76 6.58 37.22
C SER A 569 8.88 6.15 36.28
N PHE A 570 9.31 4.89 36.36
CA PHE A 570 10.23 4.28 35.41
C PHE A 570 9.66 4.27 34.00
N TYR A 571 8.40 3.84 33.85
CA TYR A 571 7.72 3.77 32.56
C TYR A 571 7.35 5.15 32.02
N GLU A 572 6.94 6.08 32.89
CA GLU A 572 6.70 7.48 32.52
C GLU A 572 7.96 8.15 31.99
N GLU A 573 9.13 7.90 32.60
CA GLU A 573 10.42 8.40 32.12
C GLU A 573 10.85 7.74 30.81
N LEU A 574 10.69 6.42 30.70
CA LEU A 574 11.13 5.64 29.54
C LEU A 574 10.34 5.98 28.27
N TYR A 575 9.02 6.15 28.38
CA TYR A 575 8.13 6.39 27.23
C TYR A 575 7.70 7.85 27.07
N GLY A 576 8.01 8.72 28.04
CA GLY A 576 7.78 10.16 27.93
C GLY A 576 6.34 10.64 28.15
N GLY A 577 5.44 9.75 28.58
CA GLY A 577 4.05 10.05 28.96
C GLY A 577 3.83 9.96 30.46
N ARG A 578 2.76 10.56 30.99
CA ARG A 578 2.39 10.46 32.41
C ARG A 578 1.04 9.80 32.56
N PHE A 579 0.91 8.88 33.51
CA PHE A 579 -0.35 8.22 33.84
C PHE A 579 -0.60 8.16 35.35
N THR A 580 0.18 8.90 36.14
CA THR A 580 0.00 9.08 37.58
C THR A 580 -0.52 10.47 37.96
N ASP A 581 -1.26 10.53 39.07
CA ASP A 581 -1.73 11.78 39.67
C ASP A 581 -0.63 12.45 40.53
N SER A 582 -0.91 13.66 41.05
CA SER A 582 0.04 14.39 41.90
C SER A 582 0.42 13.71 43.24
N SER A 583 -0.30 12.66 43.61
CA SER A 583 -0.03 11.85 44.81
C SER A 583 0.75 10.56 44.49
N GLY A 584 1.05 10.30 43.21
CA GLY A 584 1.70 9.08 42.75
C GLY A 584 0.74 7.90 42.54
N ASN A 585 -0.58 8.13 42.56
CA ASN A 585 -1.54 7.07 42.24
C ASN A 585 -1.64 6.91 40.73
N VAL A 586 -1.74 5.68 40.26
CA VAL A 586 -2.03 5.36 38.87
C VAL A 586 -3.47 5.75 38.53
N ILE A 587 -3.63 6.47 37.43
CA ILE A 587 -4.92 6.82 36.83
C ILE A 587 -5.28 5.71 35.84
N SER A 588 -6.45 5.08 35.98
CA SER A 588 -6.90 4.06 35.02
C SER A 588 -7.33 4.71 33.69
N PRO A 589 -7.04 4.10 32.53
CA PRO A 589 -7.55 4.56 31.24
C PRO A 589 -9.07 4.38 31.11
N PHE A 590 -9.69 3.56 31.96
CA PHE A 590 -11.12 3.28 31.94
C PHE A 590 -11.79 3.66 33.26
N LEU A 591 -13.03 4.15 33.17
CA LEU A 591 -13.93 4.24 34.30
C LEU A 591 -14.42 2.84 34.70
N PRO A 592 -14.97 2.65 35.92
CA PRO A 592 -15.62 1.39 36.31
C PRO A 592 -16.79 0.99 35.39
N SER A 593 -17.36 1.94 34.64
CA SER A 593 -18.37 1.68 33.60
C SER A 593 -17.79 1.10 32.31
N GLY A 594 -16.46 1.03 32.18
CA GLY A 594 -15.75 0.61 30.97
C GLY A 594 -15.62 1.70 29.90
N GLN A 595 -16.07 2.94 30.18
CA GLN A 595 -15.88 4.08 29.29
C GLN A 595 -14.49 4.70 29.47
N PRO A 596 -13.93 5.39 28.45
CA PRO A 596 -12.68 6.13 28.61
C PRO A 596 -12.72 7.07 29.82
N ASN A 597 -11.65 7.07 30.61
CA ASN A 597 -11.53 7.93 31.77
C ASN A 597 -11.09 9.33 31.34
N PRO A 598 -11.91 10.38 31.53
CA PRO A 598 -11.53 11.74 31.16
C PRO A 598 -10.40 12.33 32.01
N GLU A 599 -10.05 11.67 33.13
CA GLU A 599 -8.89 12.04 33.95
C GLU A 599 -7.59 11.40 33.44
N PHE A 600 -7.67 10.36 32.61
CA PHE A 600 -6.49 9.78 31.96
C PHE A 600 -5.98 10.75 30.89
N PRO A 601 -4.67 11.00 30.80
CA PRO A 601 -4.13 11.93 29.81
C PRO A 601 -4.43 11.51 28.37
N ASP A 602 -4.90 12.46 27.58
CA ASP A 602 -5.15 12.31 26.14
C ASP A 602 -3.82 12.44 25.38
N ASP A 603 -2.94 11.46 25.60
CA ASP A 603 -1.57 11.40 25.09
C ASP A 603 -1.18 9.93 24.81
N PRO A 604 -0.85 9.56 23.56
CA PRO A 604 -0.48 8.19 23.21
C PRO A 604 0.72 7.66 23.98
N ALA A 605 1.70 8.52 24.28
CA ALA A 605 2.87 8.13 25.09
C ALA A 605 2.47 7.73 26.51
N SER A 606 1.43 8.37 27.06
CA SER A 606 0.88 8.05 28.38
C SER A 606 0.16 6.70 28.39
N LEU A 607 -0.58 6.37 27.32
CA LEU A 607 -1.22 5.05 27.18
C LEU A 607 -0.18 3.94 26.96
N GLN A 608 0.84 4.19 26.13
CA GLN A 608 1.94 3.25 25.92
C GLN A 608 2.69 2.97 27.24
N ALA A 609 3.03 4.02 27.99
CA ALA A 609 3.68 3.90 29.29
C ALA A 609 2.82 3.07 30.27
N PHE A 610 1.50 3.34 30.32
CA PHE A 610 0.56 2.59 31.14
C PHE A 610 0.50 1.11 30.73
N ASN A 611 0.42 0.80 29.43
CA ASN A 611 0.35 -0.58 28.93
C ASN A 611 1.58 -1.39 29.31
N GLN A 612 2.77 -0.78 29.25
CA GLN A 612 4.04 -1.41 29.62
C GLN A 612 4.15 -1.60 31.14
N TRP A 613 3.69 -0.63 31.93
CA TRP A 613 3.61 -0.77 33.38
C TRP A 613 2.63 -1.87 33.82
N ALA A 614 1.46 -1.95 33.19
CA ALA A 614 0.46 -2.97 33.50
C ALA A 614 0.94 -4.40 33.16
N GLN A 615 2.01 -4.51 32.37
CA GLN A 615 2.70 -5.75 32.00
C GLN A 615 4.05 -5.91 32.74
N ASP A 616 4.38 -5.06 33.72
CA ASP A 616 5.60 -5.24 34.53
C ASP A 616 5.60 -6.64 35.19
N PRO A 617 6.71 -7.40 35.16
CA PRO A 617 6.77 -8.73 35.75
C PRO A 617 6.34 -8.82 37.22
N ALA A 618 6.61 -7.79 38.03
CA ALA A 618 6.13 -7.74 39.42
C ALA A 618 4.60 -7.60 39.49
N MET A 619 4.01 -6.82 38.59
CA MET A 619 2.56 -6.72 38.47
C MET A 619 1.94 -8.05 38.02
N GLN A 620 2.52 -8.67 36.98
CA GLN A 620 2.02 -9.94 36.43
C GLN A 620 2.08 -11.07 37.47
N VAL A 621 3.22 -11.22 38.15
CA VAL A 621 3.39 -12.22 39.22
C VAL A 621 2.41 -11.99 40.36
N TYR A 622 2.27 -10.73 40.82
CA TYR A 622 1.34 -10.42 41.91
C TYR A 622 -0.11 -10.79 41.55
N ILE A 623 -0.56 -10.41 40.36
CA ILE A 623 -1.92 -10.71 39.90
C ILE A 623 -2.10 -12.22 39.70
N GLY A 624 -1.14 -12.91 39.08
CA GLY A 624 -1.18 -14.36 38.88
C GLY A 624 -1.28 -15.12 40.21
N GLU A 625 -0.50 -14.75 41.22
CA GLU A 625 -0.52 -15.44 42.52
C GLU A 625 -1.79 -15.14 43.34
N ASN A 626 -2.28 -13.90 43.33
CA ASN A 626 -3.31 -13.45 44.27
C ASN A 626 -4.72 -13.33 43.66
N HIS A 627 -4.81 -13.23 42.33
CA HIS A 627 -6.04 -12.89 41.62
C HIS A 627 -6.34 -13.76 40.39
N HIS A 628 -5.59 -14.86 40.14
CA HIS A 628 -5.83 -15.75 38.99
C HIS A 628 -7.32 -16.08 38.76
N GLY A 629 -8.08 -16.41 39.81
CA GLY A 629 -9.49 -16.80 39.68
C GLY A 629 -10.48 -15.67 39.34
N ARG A 630 -9.99 -14.47 39.01
CA ARG A 630 -10.81 -13.36 38.48
C ARG A 630 -10.84 -13.31 36.95
N PHE A 631 -9.92 -14.02 36.31
CA PHE A 631 -9.71 -14.11 34.87
C PHE A 631 -10.02 -15.54 34.43
#